data_AF-A0AB39R796-F1
#
_entry.id   AF-A0AB39R796-F1
#
_cell.length_a   1.000
_cell.length_b   1.000
_cell.length_c   1.000
_cell.angle_alpha   90.00
_cell.angle_beta   90.00
_cell.angle_gamma   90.00
#
_symmetry.space_group_name_H-M   'P 1'
#
loop_
_entity.id
_entity.type
_entity.pdbx_description
1 polymer ?
#
loop_
_entity_poly.entity_id
_entity_poly.type
_entity_poly.pdbx_seq_one_letter_code
_entity_poly.pdbx_strand_id
1 'polypeptide(L)'
;MSEHSPTGHDLRHRTPKERAALGKAARSAAPRSAHAEFTPPPKRTDPVDVIETQSAKRVPELVPIRYGRMSESPFRFYRGAAAIMAADLADTPRTGIRAQLCGDAHMLNFRLLASPERRLMFDINDFDETLPGPWEWDVKRLSASLVIAGRANGFSSTERASVVRAAVRSYRERMRSFAGLGNLDVWYTRFEADEMQEQFAPVLGAKDRDRWERARERARAHDTVQVFDKLTRVVDGKRRIAPDPPLLVRLEDLLPEAERGQLEKEISRLIERYGHSLQSDRRFLLESYRVADIARKVVGVGSVGTRCWIVLLLGKDDEDPLFLQAKEADESVLAPYAGGAAFRTQGERVVNGQRLMQATSDIFLGWERAQGIDGRRRDFYVRQLRDWKGIAVAETMSPQQMALFGELCGATLARAHARSGDRIAIAAYLGGSDVFDRALATFAELYADQNEKDHQALVDAIEAGRVPAEAA
;
A
#
# COMPACT_ATOMS: atom_id res chain seq x y z
N MET A 1 -23.88 4.26 -21.21
CA MET A 1 -22.68 4.45 -20.35
C MET A 1 -23.15 4.41 -18.90
N SER A 2 -22.51 3.60 -18.05
CA SER A 2 -22.97 3.29 -16.67
C SER A 2 -23.31 4.53 -15.82
N GLU A 3 -24.46 4.49 -15.14
CA GLU A 3 -24.96 5.54 -14.24
C GLU A 3 -24.13 5.69 -12.94
N HIS A 4 -23.29 4.72 -12.60
CA HIS A 4 -22.60 4.70 -11.30
C HIS A 4 -21.13 5.16 -11.40
N SER A 5 -20.83 6.35 -10.87
CA SER A 5 -19.45 6.79 -10.61
C SER A 5 -18.86 5.93 -9.49
N PRO A 6 -17.69 5.28 -9.68
CA PRO A 6 -17.07 4.42 -8.66
C PRO A 6 -16.82 5.14 -7.32
N THR A 7 -16.64 6.47 -7.34
CA THR A 7 -16.40 7.28 -6.14
C THR A 7 -17.66 7.92 -5.56
N GLY A 8 -18.85 7.62 -6.11
CA GLY A 8 -20.13 8.13 -5.63
C GLY A 8 -20.40 9.60 -5.93
N HIS A 9 -19.46 10.31 -6.58
CA HIS A 9 -19.67 11.68 -7.05
C HIS A 9 -20.03 11.68 -8.53
N ASP A 10 -21.22 12.18 -8.87
CA ASP A 10 -21.53 12.53 -10.26
C ASP A 10 -20.82 13.84 -10.63
N LEU A 11 -19.54 13.71 -10.98
CA LEU A 11 -18.70 14.82 -11.43
C LEU A 11 -19.03 15.27 -12.86
N ARG A 12 -19.87 14.51 -13.58
CA ARG A 12 -20.03 14.62 -15.04
C ARG A 12 -20.66 15.94 -15.52
N HIS A 13 -21.17 16.77 -14.62
CA HIS A 13 -21.92 17.97 -15.00
C HIS A 13 -21.65 19.24 -14.15
N ARG A 14 -20.67 19.23 -13.24
CA ARG A 14 -20.38 20.39 -12.37
C ARG A 14 -19.22 21.23 -12.88
N THR A 15 -19.43 22.54 -12.97
CA THR A 15 -18.40 23.53 -13.25
C THR A 15 -17.35 23.60 -12.13
N PRO A 16 -16.12 24.09 -12.39
CA PRO A 16 -15.13 24.35 -11.35
C PRO A 16 -15.65 25.21 -10.20
N LYS A 17 -16.53 26.19 -10.48
CA LYS A 17 -17.12 27.08 -9.48
C LYS A 17 -18.04 26.31 -8.53
N GLU A 18 -18.89 25.43 -9.04
CA GLU A 18 -19.80 24.61 -8.23
C GLU A 18 -19.03 23.61 -7.37
N ARG A 19 -18.01 22.95 -7.95
CA ARG A 19 -17.14 22.03 -7.22
C ARG A 19 -16.40 22.74 -6.08
N ALA A 20 -15.89 23.94 -6.34
CA ALA A 20 -15.27 24.76 -5.29
C ALA A 20 -16.27 25.20 -4.21
N ALA A 21 -17.51 25.52 -4.59
CA ALA A 21 -18.57 25.87 -3.63
C ALA A 21 -18.91 24.69 -2.71
N LEU A 22 -19.01 23.47 -3.24
CA LEU A 22 -19.19 22.24 -2.46
C LEU A 22 -18.05 22.04 -1.44
N GLY A 23 -16.80 22.19 -1.89
CA GLY A 23 -15.63 22.11 -1.01
C GLY A 23 -15.66 23.13 0.12
N LYS A 24 -16.04 24.38 -0.17
CA LYS A 24 -16.18 25.42 0.85
C LYS A 24 -17.33 25.12 1.82
N ALA A 25 -18.47 24.66 1.31
CA ALA A 25 -19.65 24.33 2.11
C ALA A 25 -19.39 23.16 3.09
N ALA A 26 -18.54 22.20 2.70
CA ALA A 26 -18.16 21.08 3.57
C ALA A 26 -17.49 21.52 4.89
N ARG A 27 -16.95 22.74 4.98
CA ARG A 27 -16.37 23.30 6.22
C ARG A 27 -17.40 23.54 7.32
N SER A 28 -18.67 23.71 6.97
CA SER A 28 -19.74 23.88 7.96
C SER A 28 -20.05 22.55 8.67
N ALA A 29 -19.99 21.43 7.95
CA ALA A 29 -20.21 20.10 8.51
C ALA A 29 -18.96 19.53 9.19
N ALA A 30 -17.78 19.76 8.60
CA ALA A 30 -16.50 19.35 9.15
C ALA A 30 -15.51 20.52 9.09
N PRO A 31 -15.47 21.38 10.11
CA PRO A 31 -14.46 22.44 10.18
C PRO A 31 -13.05 21.85 10.12
N ARG A 32 -12.11 22.54 9.46
CA ARG A 32 -10.72 22.05 9.34
C ARG A 32 -10.06 21.79 10.69
N SER A 33 -10.40 22.56 11.72
CA SER A 33 -9.91 22.38 13.09
C SER A 33 -10.50 21.15 13.79
N ALA A 34 -11.72 20.73 13.43
CA ALA A 34 -12.37 19.55 14.02
C ALA A 34 -11.63 18.23 13.68
N HIS A 35 -10.73 18.25 12.69
CA HIS A 35 -9.86 17.11 12.39
C HIS A 35 -8.75 16.89 13.41
N ALA A 36 -8.59 17.78 14.40
CA ALA A 36 -7.58 17.66 15.45
C ALA A 36 -7.95 16.66 16.54
N GLU A 37 -9.24 16.48 16.76
CA GLU A 37 -9.77 15.72 17.88
C GLU A 37 -9.81 14.23 17.53
N PHE A 38 -9.39 13.42 18.49
CA PHE A 38 -9.63 11.99 18.48
C PHE A 38 -9.96 11.54 19.90
N THR A 39 -11.06 10.83 20.04
CA THR A 39 -11.44 10.16 21.28
C THR A 39 -11.99 8.80 20.87
N PRO A 40 -11.45 7.70 21.43
CA PRO A 40 -11.97 6.35 21.17
C PRO A 40 -13.49 6.29 21.43
N PRO A 41 -14.29 5.66 20.55
CA PRO A 41 -15.72 5.54 20.79
C PRO A 41 -16.00 4.71 22.06
N PRO A 42 -17.08 4.99 22.83
CA PRO A 42 -17.36 4.28 24.09
C PRO A 42 -17.51 2.76 23.96
N LYS A 43 -17.88 2.27 22.78
CA LYS A 43 -18.02 0.84 22.44
C LYS A 43 -16.98 0.39 21.40
N ARG A 44 -15.79 0.98 21.44
CA ARG A 44 -14.68 0.59 20.58
C ARG A 44 -14.38 -0.90 20.79
N THR A 45 -14.35 -1.65 19.71
CA THR A 45 -13.96 -3.07 19.73
C THR A 45 -12.54 -3.22 20.25
N ASP A 46 -12.28 -4.28 21.01
CA ASP A 46 -10.92 -4.61 21.46
C ASP A 46 -9.99 -4.74 20.22
N PRO A 47 -8.84 -4.04 20.18
CA PRO A 47 -7.88 -4.18 19.09
C PRO A 47 -7.45 -5.64 18.84
N VAL A 48 -7.40 -6.48 19.89
CA VAL A 48 -7.05 -7.90 19.77
C VAL A 48 -8.16 -8.68 19.09
N ASP A 49 -9.45 -8.44 19.43
CA ASP A 49 -10.60 -9.08 18.75
C ASP A 49 -10.60 -8.80 17.24
N VAL A 50 -10.27 -7.55 16.85
CA VAL A 50 -10.18 -7.15 15.43
C VAL A 50 -9.09 -7.96 14.71
N ILE A 51 -7.92 -8.09 15.34
CA ILE A 51 -6.77 -8.79 14.77
C ILE A 51 -7.02 -10.31 14.69
N GLU A 52 -7.65 -10.92 15.70
CA GLU A 52 -8.09 -12.32 15.71
C GLU A 52 -9.09 -12.60 14.59
N THR A 53 -10.10 -11.74 14.44
CA THR A 53 -11.10 -11.83 13.35
C THR A 53 -10.43 -11.82 11.98
N GLN A 54 -9.41 -10.96 11.78
CA GLN A 54 -8.63 -10.96 10.55
C GLN A 54 -7.76 -12.22 10.39
N SER A 55 -7.22 -12.77 11.48
CA SER A 55 -6.37 -13.97 11.44
C SER A 55 -7.15 -15.25 11.15
N ALA A 56 -8.44 -15.31 11.47
CA ALA A 56 -9.28 -16.48 11.22
C ALA A 56 -9.38 -16.89 9.74
N LYS A 57 -9.11 -15.96 8.80
CA LYS A 57 -9.11 -16.23 7.34
C LYS A 57 -7.73 -16.59 6.79
N ARG A 58 -6.67 -16.46 7.60
CA ARG A 58 -5.26 -16.63 7.21
C ARG A 58 -4.83 -18.09 7.25
N VAL A 59 -3.65 -18.36 6.71
CA VAL A 59 -2.95 -19.63 6.83
C VAL A 59 -2.58 -19.84 8.31
N PRO A 60 -3.13 -20.85 9.00
CA PRO A 60 -3.02 -20.97 10.46
C PRO A 60 -1.57 -21.04 10.96
N GLU A 61 -0.71 -21.80 10.29
CA GLU A 61 0.69 -21.96 10.72
C GLU A 61 1.53 -20.69 10.61
N LEU A 62 1.03 -19.64 9.94
CA LEU A 62 1.72 -18.35 9.79
C LEU A 62 1.16 -17.27 10.73
N VAL A 63 0.07 -17.53 11.45
CA VAL A 63 -0.53 -16.57 12.39
C VAL A 63 0.43 -16.22 13.54
N PRO A 64 1.18 -17.15 14.16
CA PRO A 64 2.13 -16.80 15.21
C PRO A 64 3.22 -15.83 14.74
N ILE A 65 3.73 -16.01 13.52
CA ILE A 65 4.70 -15.11 12.88
C ILE A 65 4.12 -13.71 12.68
N ARG A 66 2.82 -13.59 12.36
CA ARG A 66 2.14 -12.30 12.22
C ARG A 66 2.16 -11.55 13.55
N TYR A 67 1.75 -12.22 14.63
CA TYR A 67 1.67 -11.60 15.96
C TYR A 67 3.06 -11.27 16.51
N GLY A 68 4.05 -12.14 16.32
CA GLY A 68 5.45 -11.85 16.62
C GLY A 68 5.92 -10.57 15.94
N ARG A 69 5.77 -10.47 14.60
CA ARG A 69 6.17 -9.26 13.85
C ARG A 69 5.41 -7.99 14.24
N MET A 70 4.13 -8.11 14.60
CA MET A 70 3.33 -6.97 15.06
C MET A 70 3.73 -6.52 16.47
N SER A 71 4.13 -7.44 17.34
CA SER A 71 4.54 -7.15 18.72
C SER A 71 5.89 -6.44 18.85
N GLU A 72 6.76 -6.53 17.83
CA GLU A 72 8.10 -5.94 17.86
C GLU A 72 8.15 -4.43 18.11
N SER A 73 7.16 -3.66 17.63
CA SER A 73 7.08 -2.22 17.90
C SER A 73 5.71 -1.62 17.57
N PRO A 74 5.35 -0.46 18.15
CA PRO A 74 4.12 0.26 17.81
C PRO A 74 3.98 0.57 16.32
N PHE A 75 5.10 0.82 15.62
CA PHE A 75 5.09 1.10 14.19
C PHE A 75 4.81 -0.14 13.34
N ARG A 76 5.34 -1.30 13.73
CA ARG A 76 5.04 -2.58 13.05
C ARG A 76 3.61 -3.01 13.31
N PHE A 77 3.12 -2.85 14.55
CA PHE A 77 1.71 -3.02 14.88
C PHE A 77 0.81 -2.16 14.00
N TYR A 78 1.09 -0.85 13.92
CA TYR A 78 0.30 0.10 13.13
C TYR A 78 0.17 -0.34 11.66
N ARG A 79 1.26 -0.84 11.06
CA ARG A 79 1.28 -1.38 9.67
C ARG A 79 0.53 -2.70 9.51
N GLY A 80 0.31 -3.45 10.59
CA GLY A 80 -0.43 -4.71 10.59
C GLY A 80 -1.90 -4.59 10.94
N ALA A 81 -2.35 -3.39 11.33
CA ALA A 81 -3.62 -3.15 12.00
C ALA A 81 -4.47 -2.05 11.33
N ALA A 82 -4.42 -1.92 10.00
CA ALA A 82 -5.19 -0.93 9.24
C ALA A 82 -6.71 -0.98 9.55
N ALA A 83 -7.26 -2.16 9.84
CA ALA A 83 -8.67 -2.34 10.21
C ALA A 83 -9.08 -1.59 11.49
N ILE A 84 -8.18 -1.48 12.46
CA ILE A 84 -8.47 -0.80 13.74
C ILE A 84 -8.71 0.69 13.45
N MET A 85 -7.80 1.31 12.70
CA MET A 85 -7.94 2.73 12.35
C MET A 85 -9.11 2.98 11.40
N ALA A 86 -9.41 2.05 10.49
CA ALA A 86 -10.60 2.17 9.64
C ALA A 86 -11.89 2.24 10.47
N ALA A 87 -11.99 1.41 11.52
CA ALA A 87 -13.11 1.45 12.47
C ALA A 87 -13.14 2.76 13.26
N ASP A 88 -12.00 3.18 13.81
CA ASP A 88 -11.88 4.39 14.62
C ASP A 88 -12.21 5.66 13.83
N LEU A 89 -11.87 5.70 12.54
CA LEU A 89 -12.13 6.84 11.67
C LEU A 89 -13.58 6.93 11.19
N ALA A 90 -14.36 5.85 11.30
CA ALA A 90 -15.74 5.76 10.80
C ALA A 90 -16.64 6.85 11.36
N ASP A 91 -16.47 7.17 12.64
CA ASP A 91 -17.27 8.16 13.38
C ASP A 91 -16.60 9.54 13.48
N THR A 92 -15.42 9.72 12.88
CA THR A 92 -14.72 11.03 12.90
C THR A 92 -15.35 12.02 11.90
N PRO A 93 -15.16 13.34 12.12
CA PRO A 93 -15.63 14.35 11.17
C PRO A 93 -15.11 14.08 9.75
N ARG A 94 -16.02 14.10 8.77
CA ARG A 94 -15.72 13.87 7.35
C ARG A 94 -16.43 14.91 6.48
N THR A 95 -15.79 15.33 5.40
CA THR A 95 -16.32 16.33 4.47
C THR A 95 -17.44 15.81 3.57
N GLY A 96 -17.59 14.48 3.46
CA GLY A 96 -18.45 13.84 2.45
C GLY A 96 -17.82 13.83 1.05
N ILE A 97 -16.65 14.42 0.86
CA ILE A 97 -15.89 14.34 -0.38
C ILE A 97 -15.14 13.00 -0.38
N ARG A 98 -15.23 12.25 -1.48
CA ARG A 98 -14.61 10.92 -1.60
C ARG A 98 -13.50 10.95 -2.64
N ALA A 99 -12.50 10.12 -2.42
CA ALA A 99 -11.46 9.77 -3.38
C ALA A 99 -11.26 8.25 -3.36
N GLN A 100 -10.53 7.71 -4.34
CA GLN A 100 -9.98 6.36 -4.17
C GLN A 100 -8.89 6.44 -3.11
N LEU A 101 -9.06 5.69 -2.02
CA LEU A 101 -8.07 5.55 -0.96
C LEU A 101 -7.13 4.40 -1.30
N CYS A 102 -5.87 4.47 -0.87
CA CYS A 102 -5.02 3.28 -0.81
C CYS A 102 -5.39 2.43 0.41
N GLY A 103 -5.98 3.04 1.45
CA GLY A 103 -6.56 2.39 2.63
C GLY A 103 -5.54 2.01 3.70
N ASP A 104 -4.25 1.94 3.34
CA ASP A 104 -3.14 1.74 4.26
C ASP A 104 -2.04 2.79 4.07
N ALA A 105 -2.41 4.07 4.06
CA ALA A 105 -1.48 5.17 3.88
C ALA A 105 -0.56 5.33 5.10
N HIS A 106 0.67 4.81 5.01
CA HIS A 106 1.72 5.01 6.00
C HIS A 106 3.05 5.32 5.31
N MET A 107 4.01 5.95 5.99
CA MET A 107 5.23 6.43 5.34
C MET A 107 6.00 5.33 4.55
N LEU A 108 6.07 4.09 5.07
CA LEU A 108 6.70 2.96 4.35
C LEU A 108 5.87 2.32 3.22
N ASN A 109 4.65 2.80 2.98
CA ASN A 109 3.85 2.44 1.81
C ASN A 109 4.26 3.26 0.57
N PHE A 110 5.09 4.30 0.75
CA PHE A 110 5.69 5.07 -0.33
C PHE A 110 7.13 4.61 -0.58
N ARG A 111 7.54 4.52 -1.84
CA ARG A 111 8.89 4.05 -2.22
C ARG A 111 9.25 4.34 -3.66
N LEU A 112 10.51 4.10 -3.99
CA LEU A 112 11.00 4.06 -5.37
C LEU A 112 10.60 2.73 -6.03
N LEU A 113 10.03 2.83 -7.23
CA LEU A 113 9.51 1.75 -8.08
C LEU A 113 9.97 1.96 -9.53
N ALA A 114 10.17 0.90 -10.31
CA ALA A 114 10.38 1.02 -11.76
C ALA A 114 9.09 1.42 -12.50
N SER A 115 9.24 2.25 -13.52
CA SER A 115 8.26 2.40 -14.60
C SER A 115 8.55 1.41 -15.75
N PRO A 116 7.57 1.14 -16.63
CA PRO A 116 7.76 0.38 -17.87
C PRO A 116 8.88 0.95 -18.75
N GLU A 117 9.09 2.26 -18.75
CA GLU A 117 10.17 2.95 -19.45
C GLU A 117 11.52 2.88 -18.73
N ARG A 118 11.62 2.07 -17.66
CA ARG A 118 12.83 1.90 -16.84
C ARG A 118 13.32 3.19 -16.20
N ARG A 119 12.37 3.99 -15.68
CA ARG A 119 12.65 5.14 -14.80
C ARG A 119 12.29 4.82 -13.34
N LEU A 120 13.02 5.41 -12.40
CA LEU A 120 12.69 5.28 -10.97
C LEU A 120 11.65 6.33 -10.58
N MET A 121 10.49 5.84 -10.13
CA MET A 121 9.34 6.64 -9.74
C MET A 121 9.12 6.54 -8.24
N PHE A 122 8.84 7.67 -7.57
CA PHE A 122 8.36 7.63 -6.20
C PHE A 122 6.83 7.56 -6.19
N ASP A 123 6.29 6.48 -5.61
CA ASP A 123 4.84 6.23 -5.60
C ASP A 123 4.39 5.38 -4.39
N ILE A 124 3.07 5.24 -4.24
CA ILE A 124 2.41 4.29 -3.33
C ILE A 124 2.62 2.87 -3.87
N ASN A 125 2.89 1.91 -2.99
CA ASN A 125 3.26 0.54 -3.36
C ASN A 125 2.18 -0.52 -3.06
N ASP A 126 1.39 -0.32 -2.02
CA ASP A 126 0.41 -1.29 -1.52
C ASP A 126 -1.00 -0.72 -1.60
N PHE A 127 -1.88 -1.52 -2.20
CA PHE A 127 -3.26 -1.20 -2.52
C PHE A 127 -4.21 -2.33 -2.08
N ASP A 128 -3.76 -3.25 -1.22
CA ASP A 128 -4.58 -4.35 -0.68
C ASP A 128 -5.92 -3.81 -0.15
N GLU A 129 -5.92 -2.65 0.50
CA GLU A 129 -7.09 -2.03 1.10
C GLU A 129 -7.81 -0.99 0.23
N THR A 130 -7.39 -0.81 -1.03
CA THR A 130 -7.88 0.29 -1.86
C THR A 130 -9.40 0.30 -2.06
N LEU A 131 -10.05 1.40 -1.72
CA LEU A 131 -11.50 1.55 -1.84
C LEU A 131 -11.89 3.03 -1.94
N PRO A 132 -12.97 3.38 -2.65
CA PRO A 132 -13.53 4.72 -2.55
C PRO A 132 -13.93 5.05 -1.10
N GLY A 133 -13.48 6.20 -0.57
CA GLY A 133 -13.76 6.58 0.81
C GLY A 133 -13.44 8.05 1.10
N PRO A 134 -13.63 8.51 2.35
CA PRO A 134 -13.27 9.87 2.76
C PRO A 134 -11.76 10.10 2.62
N TRP A 135 -11.36 11.07 1.79
CA TRP A 135 -9.94 11.34 1.47
C TRP A 135 -9.11 11.68 2.73
N GLU A 136 -9.76 12.15 3.78
CA GLU A 136 -9.15 12.50 5.06
C GLU A 136 -8.53 11.29 5.75
N TRP A 137 -9.05 10.08 5.49
CA TRP A 137 -8.61 8.87 6.19
C TRP A 137 -7.18 8.50 5.85
N ASP A 138 -6.81 8.53 4.57
CA ASP A 138 -5.43 8.29 4.14
C ASP A 138 -4.49 9.39 4.67
N VAL A 139 -4.93 10.66 4.73
CA VAL A 139 -4.09 11.75 5.26
C VAL A 139 -3.88 11.63 6.77
N LYS A 140 -4.94 11.29 7.52
CA LYS A 140 -4.89 11.00 8.96
C LYS A 140 -3.96 9.81 9.24
N ARG A 141 -4.10 8.74 8.45
CA ARG A 141 -3.28 7.53 8.58
C ARG A 141 -1.80 7.81 8.28
N LEU A 142 -1.50 8.57 7.25
CA LEU A 142 -0.13 8.97 6.93
C LEU A 142 0.46 9.81 8.06
N SER A 143 -0.30 10.78 8.57
CA SER A 143 0.14 11.69 9.63
C SER A 143 0.48 10.95 10.94
N ALA A 144 -0.40 10.05 11.41
CA ALA A 144 -0.13 9.23 12.59
C ALA A 144 1.11 8.33 12.39
N SER A 145 1.32 7.79 11.18
CA SER A 145 2.52 6.97 10.90
C SER A 145 3.83 7.74 11.08
N LEU A 146 3.86 9.04 10.75
CA LEU A 146 5.04 9.89 10.89
C LEU A 146 5.34 10.20 12.37
N VAL A 147 4.31 10.39 13.19
CA VAL A 147 4.49 10.56 14.64
C VAL A 147 5.01 9.28 15.28
N ILE A 148 4.41 8.13 14.97
CA ILE A 148 4.83 6.84 15.54
C ILE A 148 6.29 6.53 15.18
N ALA A 149 6.68 6.76 13.92
CA ALA A 149 8.08 6.61 13.50
C ALA A 149 9.01 7.63 14.19
N GLY A 150 8.58 8.89 14.31
CA GLY A 150 9.35 9.92 15.02
C GLY A 150 9.55 9.61 16.51
N ARG A 151 8.55 9.03 17.19
CA ARG A 151 8.66 8.55 18.58
C ARG A 151 9.68 7.43 18.70
N ALA A 152 9.65 6.46 17.77
CA ALA A 152 10.63 5.38 17.73
C ALA A 152 12.08 5.88 17.53
N ASN A 153 12.25 7.00 16.83
CA ASN A 153 13.55 7.66 16.63
C ASN A 153 13.94 8.65 17.76
N GLY A 154 13.13 8.78 18.81
CA GLY A 154 13.40 9.69 19.92
C GLY A 154 13.22 11.18 19.60
N PHE A 155 12.46 11.55 18.56
CA PHE A 155 12.19 12.94 18.23
C PHE A 155 11.33 13.61 19.30
N SER A 156 11.57 14.89 19.56
CA SER A 156 10.70 15.73 20.40
C SER A 156 9.32 15.94 19.77
N SER A 157 8.34 16.33 20.58
CA SER A 157 6.98 16.66 20.08
C SER A 157 7.00 17.77 19.02
N THR A 158 7.86 18.78 19.19
CA THR A 158 8.03 19.88 18.22
C THR A 158 8.57 19.37 16.88
N GLU A 159 9.56 18.48 16.90
CA GLU A 159 10.11 17.88 15.69
C GLU A 159 9.08 17.02 14.97
N ARG A 160 8.34 16.16 15.68
CA ARG A 160 7.27 15.35 15.10
C ARG A 160 6.15 16.21 14.50
N ALA A 161 5.75 17.26 15.20
CA ALA A 161 4.77 18.22 14.69
C ALA A 161 5.27 18.90 13.40
N SER A 162 6.56 19.23 13.31
CA SER A 162 7.17 19.78 12.10
C SER A 162 7.11 18.79 10.93
N VAL A 163 7.47 17.53 11.16
CA VAL A 163 7.39 16.46 10.16
C VAL A 163 5.97 16.29 9.62
N VAL A 164 4.97 16.18 10.51
CA VAL A 164 3.56 16.03 10.10
C VAL A 164 3.08 17.26 9.33
N ARG A 165 3.38 18.47 9.81
CA ARG A 165 3.00 19.71 9.12
C ARG A 165 3.63 19.80 7.74
N ALA A 166 4.88 19.36 7.56
CA ALA A 166 5.53 19.34 6.26
C ALA A 166 4.78 18.41 5.27
N ALA A 167 4.42 17.20 5.70
CA ALA A 167 3.65 16.26 4.89
C ALA A 167 2.26 16.79 4.52
N VAL A 168 1.50 17.30 5.50
CA VAL A 168 0.13 17.77 5.29
C VAL A 168 0.09 19.08 4.50
N ARG A 169 1.06 19.99 4.74
CA ARG A 169 1.27 21.19 3.92
C ARG A 169 1.50 20.80 2.47
N SER A 170 2.42 19.87 2.21
CA SER A 170 2.71 19.39 0.86
C SER A 170 1.45 18.81 0.19
N TYR A 171 0.68 17.99 0.91
CA TYR A 171 -0.61 17.49 0.42
C TYR A 171 -1.56 18.63 0.03
N ARG A 172 -1.75 19.61 0.92
CA ARG A 172 -2.63 20.77 0.70
C ARG A 172 -2.20 21.63 -0.48
N GLU A 173 -0.93 21.97 -0.56
CA GLU A 173 -0.40 22.85 -1.61
C GLU A 173 -0.41 22.16 -2.97
N ARG A 174 -0.06 20.86 -3.02
CA ARG A 174 -0.15 20.07 -4.25
C ARG A 174 -1.59 19.88 -4.72
N MET A 175 -2.52 19.60 -3.81
CA MET A 175 -3.94 19.51 -4.16
C MET A 175 -4.47 20.82 -4.75
N ARG A 176 -4.05 21.97 -4.20
CA ARG A 176 -4.39 23.30 -4.76
C ARG A 176 -3.79 23.52 -6.15
N SER A 177 -2.55 23.11 -6.37
CA SER A 177 -1.91 23.14 -7.67
C SER A 177 -2.69 22.26 -8.68
N PHE A 178 -2.98 21.01 -8.32
CA PHE A 178 -3.74 20.09 -9.17
C PHE A 178 -5.16 20.57 -9.48
N ALA A 179 -5.80 21.28 -8.57
CA ALA A 179 -7.11 21.88 -8.84
C ALA A 179 -7.10 22.92 -9.98
N GLY A 180 -5.95 23.53 -10.28
CA GLY A 180 -5.77 24.45 -11.41
C GLY A 180 -5.40 23.77 -12.74
N LEU A 181 -5.05 22.48 -12.72
CA LEU A 181 -4.59 21.75 -13.91
C LEU A 181 -5.74 21.15 -14.73
N GLY A 182 -5.49 20.94 -16.03
CA GLY A 182 -6.32 20.13 -16.90
C GLY A 182 -6.36 18.66 -16.46
N ASN A 183 -7.37 17.91 -16.90
CA ASN A 183 -7.47 16.51 -16.51
C ASN A 183 -6.27 15.69 -16.98
N LEU A 184 -5.82 15.85 -18.23
CA LEU A 184 -4.66 15.13 -18.75
C LEU A 184 -3.36 15.51 -18.01
N ASP A 185 -3.16 16.78 -17.67
CA ASP A 185 -1.98 17.24 -16.93
C ASP A 185 -1.87 16.57 -15.55
N VAL A 186 -3.00 16.38 -14.85
CA VAL A 186 -3.02 15.65 -13.58
C VAL A 186 -2.67 14.17 -13.79
N TRP A 187 -3.12 13.56 -14.89
CA TRP A 187 -2.80 12.17 -15.22
C TRP A 187 -1.35 11.95 -15.66
N TYR A 188 -0.72 12.96 -16.28
CA TYR A 188 0.69 12.91 -16.67
C TYR A 188 1.66 13.36 -15.56
N THR A 189 1.14 13.94 -14.48
CA THR A 189 1.98 14.29 -13.32
C THR A 189 2.63 13.04 -12.74
N ARG A 190 3.94 13.11 -12.50
CA ARG A 190 4.73 12.02 -11.94
C ARG A 190 5.88 12.55 -11.08
N PHE A 191 6.46 11.69 -10.23
CA PHE A 191 7.57 12.05 -9.35
C PHE A 191 8.76 11.14 -9.68
N GLU A 192 9.65 11.61 -10.55
CA GLU A 192 10.85 10.87 -10.96
C GLU A 192 12.02 11.12 -9.99
N ALA A 193 12.77 10.07 -9.64
CA ALA A 193 13.88 10.13 -8.69
C ALA A 193 14.97 11.15 -9.07
N ASP A 194 15.24 11.30 -10.37
CA ASP A 194 16.17 12.27 -10.93
C ASP A 194 15.69 13.71 -10.70
N GLU A 195 14.46 14.01 -11.13
CA GLU A 195 13.85 15.34 -10.98
C GLU A 195 13.72 15.75 -9.50
N MET A 196 13.36 14.80 -8.63
CA MET A 196 13.32 15.06 -7.19
C MET A 196 14.72 15.39 -6.63
N GLN A 197 15.76 14.69 -7.09
CA GLN A 197 17.13 15.00 -6.65
C GLN A 197 17.51 16.44 -6.98
N GLU A 198 17.24 16.88 -8.21
CA GLU A 198 17.50 18.26 -8.64
C GLU A 198 16.71 19.26 -7.81
N GLN A 199 15.44 18.97 -7.52
CA GLN A 199 14.59 19.83 -6.71
C GLN A 199 15.06 19.96 -5.25
N PHE A 200 15.53 18.86 -4.63
CA PHE A 200 15.96 18.86 -3.22
C PHE A 200 17.45 19.14 -3.05
N ALA A 201 18.28 19.07 -4.09
CA ALA A 201 19.72 19.31 -4.01
C ALA A 201 20.10 20.65 -3.34
N PRO A 202 19.38 21.77 -3.55
CA PRO A 202 19.68 23.05 -2.89
C PRO A 202 19.44 23.06 -1.38
N VAL A 203 18.55 22.20 -0.88
CA VAL A 203 18.17 22.16 0.55
C VAL A 203 18.80 21.00 1.32
N LEU A 204 19.38 20.03 0.61
CA LEU A 204 20.06 18.87 1.20
C LEU A 204 21.55 19.13 1.41
N GLY A 205 22.09 18.66 2.54
CA GLY A 205 23.53 18.62 2.77
C GLY A 205 24.24 17.58 1.90
N ALA A 206 25.57 17.67 1.77
CA ALA A 206 26.35 16.75 0.94
C ALA A 206 26.15 15.27 1.32
N LYS A 207 26.08 14.96 2.62
CA LYS A 207 25.84 13.60 3.13
C LYS A 207 24.46 13.06 2.74
N ASP A 208 23.44 13.92 2.73
CA ASP A 208 22.07 13.52 2.39
C ASP A 208 21.92 13.27 0.88
N ARG A 209 22.60 14.07 0.05
CA ARG A 209 22.67 13.83 -1.40
C ARG A 209 23.33 12.49 -1.72
N ASP A 210 24.47 12.19 -1.10
CA ASP A 210 25.17 10.91 -1.25
C ASP A 210 24.32 9.72 -0.74
N ARG A 211 23.58 9.91 0.36
CA ARG A 211 22.62 8.90 0.83
C ARG A 211 21.48 8.64 -0.18
N TRP A 212 20.94 9.70 -0.80
CA TRP A 212 19.90 9.60 -1.83
C TRP A 212 20.42 8.87 -3.07
N GLU A 213 21.60 9.23 -3.55
CA GLU A 213 22.26 8.56 -4.68
C GLU A 213 22.44 7.07 -4.43
N ARG A 214 23.00 6.69 -3.27
CA ARG A 214 23.13 5.27 -2.88
C ARG A 214 21.79 4.56 -2.74
N ALA A 215 20.72 5.25 -2.35
CA ALA A 215 19.38 4.66 -2.28
C ALA A 215 18.83 4.38 -3.69
N ARG A 216 19.10 5.27 -4.66
CA ARG A 216 18.72 5.09 -6.06
C ARG A 216 19.51 3.97 -6.75
N GLU A 217 20.82 3.93 -6.56
CA GLU A 217 21.67 2.84 -7.07
C GLU A 217 21.23 1.49 -6.51
N ARG A 218 21.01 1.40 -5.19
CA ARG A 218 20.46 0.20 -4.57
C ARG A 218 19.08 -0.14 -5.12
N ALA A 219 18.20 0.83 -5.37
CA ALA A 219 16.89 0.56 -5.96
C ALA A 219 17.02 -0.04 -7.37
N ARG A 220 17.90 0.49 -8.21
CA ARG A 220 18.19 -0.06 -9.56
C ARG A 220 18.83 -1.45 -9.50
N ALA A 221 19.65 -1.72 -8.50
CA ALA A 221 20.28 -3.02 -8.33
C ALA A 221 19.29 -4.12 -7.92
N HIS A 222 18.15 -3.78 -7.29
CA HIS A 222 17.10 -4.74 -6.95
C HIS A 222 16.26 -5.14 -8.18
N ASP A 223 16.89 -5.75 -9.18
CA ASP A 223 16.20 -6.36 -10.31
C ASP A 223 16.09 -7.89 -10.19
N THR A 224 15.26 -8.48 -11.06
CA THR A 224 14.98 -9.92 -11.04
C THR A 224 16.19 -10.77 -11.41
N VAL A 225 17.04 -10.28 -12.32
CA VAL A 225 18.20 -11.01 -12.83
C VAL A 225 19.27 -11.15 -11.76
N GLN A 226 19.57 -10.09 -11.00
CA GLN A 226 20.62 -10.11 -9.98
C GLN A 226 20.32 -11.09 -8.83
N VAL A 227 19.04 -11.31 -8.52
CA VAL A 227 18.63 -12.17 -7.39
C VAL A 227 18.17 -13.55 -7.85
N PHE A 228 18.15 -13.81 -9.16
CA PHE A 228 17.74 -15.09 -9.74
C PHE A 228 18.56 -16.26 -9.20
N ASP A 229 19.89 -16.13 -9.17
CA ASP A 229 20.77 -17.17 -8.64
C ASP A 229 20.60 -17.38 -7.13
N LYS A 230 20.19 -16.35 -6.39
CA LYS A 230 19.92 -16.48 -4.94
C LYS A 230 18.54 -17.09 -4.66
N LEU A 231 17.58 -16.90 -5.56
CA LEU A 231 16.20 -17.40 -5.42
C LEU A 231 15.99 -18.77 -6.07
N THR A 232 16.97 -19.27 -6.82
CA THR A 232 16.84 -20.54 -7.56
C THR A 232 18.05 -21.45 -7.35
N ARG A 233 17.86 -22.72 -7.67
CA ARG A 233 18.87 -23.76 -7.73
C ARG A 233 18.59 -24.68 -8.91
N VAL A 234 19.61 -25.37 -9.41
CA VAL A 234 19.43 -26.39 -10.45
C VAL A 234 19.25 -27.75 -9.77
N VAL A 235 18.19 -28.47 -10.12
CA VAL A 235 17.91 -29.84 -9.66
C VAL A 235 17.51 -30.66 -10.87
N ASP A 236 18.24 -31.74 -11.15
CA ASP A 236 18.04 -32.60 -12.32
C ASP A 236 18.03 -31.82 -13.65
N GLY A 237 18.94 -30.84 -13.78
CA GLY A 237 19.04 -29.98 -14.96
C GLY A 237 17.92 -28.96 -15.12
N LYS A 238 16.97 -28.86 -14.17
CA LYS A 238 15.88 -27.87 -14.19
C LYS A 238 16.11 -26.77 -13.16
N ARG A 239 15.90 -25.52 -13.56
CA ARG A 239 15.92 -24.38 -12.64
C ARG A 239 14.66 -24.41 -11.77
N ARG A 240 14.84 -24.37 -10.45
CA ARG A 240 13.77 -24.43 -9.44
C ARG A 240 14.00 -23.39 -8.36
N ILE A 241 12.95 -22.95 -7.70
CA ILE A 241 13.01 -22.02 -6.56
C ILE A 241 13.78 -22.69 -5.42
N ALA A 242 14.72 -21.96 -4.81
CA ALA A 242 15.42 -22.39 -3.62
C ALA A 242 14.47 -22.28 -2.40
N PRO A 243 14.16 -23.39 -1.69
CA PRO A 243 13.26 -23.34 -0.54
C PRO A 243 13.92 -22.68 0.66
N ASP A 244 13.11 -22.01 1.48
CA ASP A 244 13.49 -21.39 2.76
C ASP A 244 12.31 -21.51 3.75
N PRO A 245 11.96 -22.74 4.20
CA PRO A 245 10.76 -22.95 5.03
C PRO A 245 10.89 -22.29 6.42
N PRO A 246 9.81 -21.72 6.98
CA PRO A 246 8.44 -21.64 6.43
C PRO A 246 8.21 -20.43 5.51
N LEU A 247 9.23 -19.59 5.28
CA LEU A 247 9.13 -18.32 4.54
C LEU A 247 8.96 -18.48 3.04
N LEU A 248 9.49 -19.57 2.47
CA LEU A 248 9.38 -19.92 1.06
C LEU A 248 9.29 -21.45 0.91
N VAL A 249 8.09 -21.94 0.64
CA VAL A 249 7.83 -23.38 0.52
C VAL A 249 7.33 -23.67 -0.88
N ARG A 250 7.99 -24.60 -1.59
CA ARG A 250 7.59 -24.93 -2.96
C ARG A 250 6.24 -25.62 -2.95
N LEU A 251 5.46 -25.40 -4.00
CA LEU A 251 4.10 -25.94 -4.08
C LEU A 251 4.09 -27.48 -4.09
N GLU A 252 5.11 -28.11 -4.68
CA GLU A 252 5.25 -29.58 -4.65
C GLU A 252 5.42 -30.13 -3.22
N ASP A 253 6.04 -29.36 -2.31
CA ASP A 253 6.26 -29.76 -0.91
C ASP A 253 5.00 -29.58 -0.05
N LEU A 254 3.98 -28.87 -0.58
CA LEU A 254 2.69 -28.66 0.08
C LEU A 254 1.63 -29.69 -0.31
N LEU A 255 1.90 -30.54 -1.31
CA LEU A 255 0.92 -31.44 -1.91
C LEU A 255 1.37 -32.91 -1.88
N PRO A 256 0.43 -33.87 -1.68
CA PRO A 256 0.72 -35.29 -1.85
C PRO A 256 1.23 -35.62 -3.25
N GLU A 257 2.08 -36.63 -3.38
CA GLU A 257 2.73 -37.01 -4.64
C GLU A 257 1.72 -37.34 -5.76
N ALA A 258 0.59 -37.96 -5.42
CA ALA A 258 -0.49 -38.32 -6.34
C ALA A 258 -1.16 -37.11 -7.03
N GLU A 259 -1.05 -35.91 -6.45
CA GLU A 259 -1.73 -34.69 -6.95
C GLU A 259 -0.81 -33.80 -7.80
N ARG A 260 0.50 -34.08 -7.83
CA ARG A 260 1.51 -33.24 -8.49
C ARG A 260 1.35 -33.14 -10.01
N GLY A 261 0.93 -34.22 -10.69
CA GLY A 261 0.78 -34.23 -12.15
C GLY A 261 -0.44 -33.47 -12.67
N GLN A 262 -1.53 -33.41 -11.89
CA GLN A 262 -2.72 -32.62 -12.23
C GLN A 262 -2.48 -31.12 -12.02
N LEU A 263 -1.69 -30.80 -10.99
CA LEU A 263 -1.34 -29.45 -10.58
C LEU A 263 -0.65 -28.63 -11.68
N GLU A 264 0.32 -29.20 -12.40
CA GLU A 264 1.02 -28.49 -13.48
C GLU A 264 0.04 -27.97 -14.55
N LYS A 265 -0.93 -28.79 -14.95
CA LYS A 265 -1.96 -28.40 -15.92
C LYS A 265 -2.88 -27.31 -15.37
N GLU A 266 -3.22 -27.38 -14.10
CA GLU A 266 -4.07 -26.37 -13.43
C GLU A 266 -3.35 -25.02 -13.32
N ILE A 267 -2.05 -25.03 -13.00
CA ILE A 267 -1.19 -23.85 -12.97
C ILE A 267 -1.10 -23.20 -14.35
N SER A 268 -0.80 -23.97 -15.39
CA SER A 268 -0.72 -23.43 -16.76
C SER A 268 -2.02 -22.76 -17.16
N ARG A 269 -3.17 -23.40 -16.89
CA ARG A 269 -4.49 -22.81 -17.14
C ARG A 269 -4.75 -21.57 -16.29
N LEU A 270 -4.24 -21.51 -15.06
CA LEU A 270 -4.38 -20.33 -14.19
C LEU A 270 -3.60 -19.14 -14.74
N ILE A 271 -2.37 -19.36 -15.23
CA ILE A 271 -1.56 -18.32 -15.87
C ILE A 271 -2.20 -17.85 -17.17
N GLU A 272 -2.75 -18.76 -17.98
CA GLU A 272 -3.49 -18.41 -19.20
C GLU A 272 -4.71 -17.53 -18.87
N ARG A 273 -5.52 -17.92 -17.86
CA ARG A 273 -6.68 -17.12 -17.44
C ARG A 273 -6.29 -15.75 -16.89
N TYR A 274 -5.25 -15.69 -16.05
CA TYR A 274 -4.67 -14.42 -15.61
C TYR A 274 -4.26 -13.54 -16.79
N GLY A 275 -3.66 -14.12 -17.85
CA GLY A 275 -3.27 -13.40 -19.06
C GLY A 275 -4.43 -12.66 -19.75
N HIS A 276 -5.68 -13.12 -19.59
CA HIS A 276 -6.87 -12.42 -20.10
C HIS A 276 -7.19 -11.11 -19.36
N SER A 277 -6.62 -10.88 -18.18
CA SER A 277 -6.76 -9.61 -17.44
C SER A 277 -5.76 -8.53 -17.90
N LEU A 278 -4.78 -8.90 -18.72
CA LEU A 278 -3.75 -8.00 -19.24
C LEU A 278 -4.16 -7.36 -20.57
N GLN A 279 -3.49 -6.27 -20.95
CA GLN A 279 -3.57 -5.74 -22.31
C GLN A 279 -2.99 -6.75 -23.31
N SER A 280 -3.46 -6.71 -24.56
CA SER A 280 -3.13 -7.73 -25.57
C SER A 280 -1.63 -7.86 -25.87
N ASP A 281 -0.90 -6.74 -25.88
CA ASP A 281 0.56 -6.69 -26.05
C ASP A 281 1.29 -7.33 -24.85
N ARG A 282 0.81 -7.09 -23.62
CA ARG A 282 1.39 -7.67 -22.39
C ARG A 282 1.07 -9.15 -22.25
N ARG A 283 -0.10 -9.57 -22.71
CA ARG A 283 -0.46 -10.98 -22.83
C ARG A 283 0.45 -11.70 -23.81
N PHE A 284 0.68 -11.14 -25.00
CA PHE A 284 1.61 -11.71 -25.99
C PHE A 284 3.04 -11.86 -25.41
N LEU A 285 3.50 -10.86 -24.65
CA LEU A 285 4.79 -10.95 -23.95
C LEU A 285 4.79 -12.10 -22.92
N LEU A 286 3.73 -12.23 -22.11
CA LEU A 286 3.61 -13.31 -21.13
C LEU A 286 3.64 -14.70 -21.78
N GLU A 287 3.02 -14.86 -22.95
CA GLU A 287 2.98 -16.13 -23.72
C GLU A 287 4.37 -16.56 -24.22
N SER A 288 5.36 -15.65 -24.24
CA SER A 288 6.75 -15.97 -24.57
C SER A 288 7.51 -16.67 -23.43
N TYR A 289 6.89 -16.81 -22.25
CA TYR A 289 7.49 -17.45 -21.08
C TYR A 289 6.83 -18.80 -20.76
N ARG A 290 7.62 -19.78 -20.31
CA ARG A 290 7.14 -21.06 -19.76
C ARG A 290 7.18 -21.05 -18.24
N VAL A 291 6.18 -21.63 -17.58
CA VAL A 291 6.22 -21.83 -16.12
C VAL A 291 7.28 -22.88 -15.77
N ALA A 292 8.16 -22.56 -14.81
CA ALA A 292 9.22 -23.45 -14.37
C ALA A 292 9.02 -23.96 -12.94
N ASP A 293 8.54 -23.11 -12.02
CA ASP A 293 8.33 -23.51 -10.62
C ASP A 293 7.39 -22.56 -9.87
N ILE A 294 6.79 -23.02 -8.76
CA ILE A 294 5.91 -22.21 -7.90
C ILE A 294 6.23 -22.43 -6.43
N ALA A 295 6.21 -21.36 -5.65
CA ALA A 295 6.35 -21.43 -4.20
C ALA A 295 5.42 -20.47 -3.45
N ARG A 296 4.93 -20.90 -2.29
CA ARG A 296 4.25 -20.04 -1.31
C ARG A 296 5.30 -19.20 -0.59
N LYS A 297 5.10 -17.88 -0.53
CA LYS A 297 5.99 -16.91 0.09
C LYS A 297 5.30 -16.16 1.23
N VAL A 298 5.97 -16.02 2.37
CA VAL A 298 5.54 -15.10 3.44
C VAL A 298 6.01 -13.68 3.13
N VAL A 299 5.11 -12.69 3.22
CA VAL A 299 5.40 -11.28 2.87
C VAL A 299 4.86 -10.30 3.91
N GLY A 300 5.61 -9.20 4.12
CA GLY A 300 5.15 -8.04 4.90
C GLY A 300 4.99 -8.29 6.41
N VAL A 301 4.24 -7.39 7.06
CA VAL A 301 3.78 -7.52 8.45
C VAL A 301 2.27 -7.78 8.44
N GLY A 302 1.50 -6.85 7.87
CA GLY A 302 0.04 -6.98 7.73
C GLY A 302 -0.44 -8.10 6.79
N SER A 303 0.38 -8.51 5.82
CA SER A 303 0.05 -9.61 4.89
C SER A 303 0.57 -10.98 5.36
N VAL A 304 1.18 -11.10 6.55
CA VAL A 304 1.65 -12.42 7.04
C VAL A 304 0.47 -13.35 7.24
N GLY A 305 0.49 -14.51 6.59
CA GLY A 305 -0.60 -15.48 6.62
C GLY A 305 -1.68 -15.25 5.55
N THR A 306 -1.64 -14.16 4.76
CA THR A 306 -2.39 -14.15 3.49
C THR A 306 -1.65 -15.01 2.47
N ARG A 307 -2.37 -15.68 1.57
CA ARG A 307 -1.71 -16.52 0.56
C ARG A 307 -0.98 -15.62 -0.44
N CYS A 308 0.32 -15.84 -0.57
CA CYS A 308 1.13 -15.18 -1.57
C CYS A 308 1.95 -16.25 -2.28
N TRP A 309 1.82 -16.32 -3.59
CA TRP A 309 2.55 -17.26 -4.44
C TRP A 309 3.57 -16.50 -5.28
N ILE A 310 4.72 -17.11 -5.50
CA ILE A 310 5.66 -16.70 -6.52
C ILE A 310 5.68 -17.75 -7.62
N VAL A 311 5.66 -17.31 -8.87
CA VAL A 311 5.72 -18.15 -10.06
C VAL A 311 6.99 -17.79 -10.79
N LEU A 312 7.92 -18.73 -10.91
CA LEU A 312 9.09 -18.61 -11.78
C LEU A 312 8.67 -18.98 -13.20
N LEU A 313 8.87 -18.05 -14.13
CA LEU A 313 8.76 -18.30 -15.56
C LEU A 313 10.11 -18.06 -16.23
N LEU A 314 10.35 -18.80 -17.32
CA LEU A 314 11.59 -18.76 -18.09
C LEU A 314 11.27 -18.44 -19.56
N GLY A 315 11.96 -17.45 -20.12
CA GLY A 315 11.76 -16.98 -21.48
C GLY A 315 12.64 -17.73 -22.47
N LYS A 316 13.50 -16.99 -23.19
CA LYS A 316 14.31 -17.51 -24.31
C LYS A 316 15.16 -18.74 -23.96
N ASP A 317 15.62 -18.84 -22.72
CA ASP A 317 16.43 -19.93 -22.17
C ASP A 317 16.24 -20.03 -20.64
N ASP A 318 17.07 -20.81 -19.96
CA ASP A 318 17.02 -20.98 -18.50
C ASP A 318 17.64 -19.79 -17.73
N GLU A 319 18.14 -18.77 -18.43
CA GLU A 319 18.78 -17.57 -17.87
C GLU A 319 18.00 -16.28 -18.19
N ASP A 320 16.73 -16.41 -18.62
CA ASP A 320 15.80 -15.31 -18.86
C ASP A 320 14.58 -15.39 -17.91
N PRO A 321 14.77 -15.02 -16.63
CA PRO A 321 13.75 -15.22 -15.61
C PRO A 321 12.73 -14.09 -15.53
N LEU A 322 11.47 -14.48 -15.33
CA LEU A 322 10.40 -13.61 -14.84
C LEU A 322 9.84 -14.23 -13.55
N PHE A 323 9.79 -13.46 -12.47
CA PHE A 323 9.01 -13.84 -11.30
C PHE A 323 7.71 -13.05 -11.24
N LEU A 324 6.59 -13.74 -11.24
CA LEU A 324 5.30 -13.16 -10.89
C LEU A 324 4.99 -13.43 -9.42
N GLN A 325 4.37 -12.46 -8.76
CA GLN A 325 3.81 -12.57 -7.42
C GLN A 325 2.29 -12.50 -7.52
N ALA A 326 1.60 -13.56 -7.10
CA ALA A 326 0.15 -13.57 -6.93
C ALA A 326 -0.19 -13.43 -5.44
N LYS A 327 -0.80 -12.31 -5.05
CA LYS A 327 -1.23 -12.04 -3.68
C LYS A 327 -2.75 -12.20 -3.56
N GLU A 328 -3.17 -12.94 -2.55
CA GLU A 328 -4.58 -13.04 -2.16
C GLU A 328 -5.13 -11.65 -1.82
N ALA A 329 -6.26 -11.31 -2.41
CA ALA A 329 -7.01 -10.10 -2.15
C ALA A 329 -8.29 -10.46 -1.38
N ASP A 330 -8.37 -10.00 -0.14
CA ASP A 330 -9.58 -10.08 0.66
C ASP A 330 -10.45 -8.82 0.49
N GLU A 331 -11.63 -8.84 1.09
CA GLU A 331 -12.45 -7.64 1.24
C GLU A 331 -11.68 -6.55 1.99
N SER A 332 -11.69 -5.34 1.43
CA SER A 332 -11.02 -4.19 2.04
C SER A 332 -11.53 -3.95 3.46
N VAL A 333 -10.63 -3.66 4.40
CA VAL A 333 -10.95 -3.26 5.77
C VAL A 333 -11.77 -1.96 5.84
N LEU A 334 -11.80 -1.19 4.75
CA LEU A 334 -12.63 -0.01 4.62
C LEU A 334 -14.10 -0.34 4.28
N ALA A 335 -14.38 -1.52 3.72
CA ALA A 335 -15.69 -1.86 3.17
C ALA A 335 -16.84 -1.78 4.19
N PRO A 336 -16.69 -2.20 5.46
CA PRO A 336 -17.76 -2.06 6.46
C PRO A 336 -18.17 -0.61 6.73
N TYR A 337 -17.29 0.37 6.46
CA TYR A 337 -17.48 1.77 6.85
C TYR A 337 -17.66 2.71 5.65
N ALA A 338 -17.09 2.36 4.49
CA ALA A 338 -17.14 3.14 3.27
C ALA A 338 -18.04 2.52 2.17
N GLY A 339 -18.59 1.33 2.41
CA GLY A 339 -19.40 0.57 1.47
C GLY A 339 -18.57 -0.32 0.55
N GLY A 340 -19.17 -1.39 0.03
CA GLY A 340 -18.48 -2.38 -0.81
C GLY A 340 -18.01 -1.84 -2.17
N ALA A 341 -17.07 -2.55 -2.78
CA ALA A 341 -16.56 -2.21 -4.11
C ALA A 341 -17.52 -2.66 -5.22
N ALA A 342 -17.57 -1.90 -6.32
CA ALA A 342 -18.39 -2.23 -7.50
C ALA A 342 -17.77 -3.30 -8.43
N PHE A 343 -16.75 -4.02 -7.98
CA PHE A 343 -16.00 -4.99 -8.80
C PHE A 343 -16.44 -6.43 -8.52
N ARG A 344 -16.27 -7.31 -9.52
CA ARG A 344 -16.71 -8.73 -9.40
C ARG A 344 -15.81 -9.55 -8.47
N THR A 345 -14.56 -9.12 -8.33
CA THR A 345 -13.53 -9.79 -7.54
C THR A 345 -12.71 -8.77 -6.74
N GLN A 346 -12.14 -9.19 -5.62
CA GLN A 346 -11.26 -8.33 -4.81
C GLN A 346 -9.91 -8.06 -5.52
N GLY A 347 -9.41 -9.02 -6.30
CA GLY A 347 -8.21 -8.81 -7.12
C GLY A 347 -8.42 -7.70 -8.17
N GLU A 348 -9.58 -7.71 -8.84
CA GLU A 348 -9.99 -6.65 -9.77
C GLU A 348 -10.09 -5.29 -9.07
N ARG A 349 -10.63 -5.23 -7.84
CA ARG A 349 -10.66 -4.01 -7.03
C ARG A 349 -9.26 -3.45 -6.81
N VAL A 350 -8.33 -4.28 -6.35
CA VAL A 350 -6.94 -3.88 -6.06
C VAL A 350 -6.28 -3.32 -7.32
N VAL A 351 -6.37 -4.03 -8.44
CA VAL A 351 -5.72 -3.62 -9.70
C VAL A 351 -6.30 -2.32 -10.24
N ASN A 352 -7.62 -2.18 -10.26
CA ASN A 352 -8.24 -0.96 -10.78
C ASN A 352 -7.99 0.25 -9.85
N GLY A 353 -8.03 0.06 -8.54
CA GLY A 353 -7.68 1.10 -7.57
C GLY A 353 -6.22 1.56 -7.72
N GLN A 354 -5.30 0.60 -7.86
CA GLN A 354 -3.88 0.87 -8.11
C GLN A 354 -3.68 1.66 -9.41
N ARG A 355 -4.24 1.21 -10.54
CA ARG A 355 -4.12 1.92 -11.84
C ARG A 355 -4.69 3.34 -11.79
N LEU A 356 -5.75 3.56 -11.01
CA LEU A 356 -6.38 4.87 -10.83
C LEU A 356 -5.52 5.83 -10.01
N MET A 357 -4.83 5.33 -8.98
CA MET A 357 -4.06 6.14 -8.03
C MET A 357 -2.58 6.33 -8.43
N GLN A 358 -1.92 5.25 -8.86
CA GLN A 358 -0.48 5.17 -9.12
C GLN A 358 -0.12 5.73 -10.50
N ALA A 359 0.87 6.62 -10.61
CA ALA A 359 1.18 7.29 -11.89
C ALA A 359 1.59 6.29 -12.99
N THR A 360 2.29 5.24 -12.58
CA THR A 360 2.65 4.14 -13.47
C THR A 360 2.63 2.83 -12.69
N SER A 361 2.01 1.80 -13.26
CA SER A 361 1.89 0.48 -12.65
C SER A 361 2.75 -0.54 -13.40
N ASP A 362 3.02 -1.66 -12.73
CA ASP A 362 3.67 -2.83 -13.33
C ASP A 362 2.94 -3.30 -14.59
N ILE A 363 3.70 -3.70 -15.62
CA ILE A 363 3.14 -4.12 -16.92
C ILE A 363 2.39 -5.46 -16.84
N PHE A 364 2.69 -6.25 -15.81
CA PHE A 364 2.04 -7.52 -15.49
C PHE A 364 1.01 -7.38 -14.38
N LEU A 365 0.58 -6.15 -14.04
CA LEU A 365 -0.46 -5.94 -13.03
C LEU A 365 -1.81 -6.43 -13.57
N GLY A 366 -2.27 -7.58 -13.08
CA GLY A 366 -3.54 -8.22 -13.46
C GLY A 366 -4.18 -8.94 -12.28
N TRP A 367 -5.28 -9.67 -12.52
CA TRP A 367 -6.01 -10.38 -11.47
C TRP A 367 -6.57 -11.71 -11.97
N GLU A 368 -6.84 -12.61 -11.04
CA GLU A 368 -7.46 -13.90 -11.32
C GLU A 368 -8.22 -14.41 -10.10
N ARG A 369 -9.31 -15.14 -10.32
CA ARG A 369 -10.00 -15.91 -9.28
C ARG A 369 -9.65 -17.38 -9.42
N ALA A 370 -9.07 -17.96 -8.38
CA ALA A 370 -8.62 -19.35 -8.38
C ALA A 370 -9.31 -20.17 -7.28
N GLN A 371 -9.42 -21.49 -7.49
CA GLN A 371 -9.71 -22.42 -6.42
C GLN A 371 -8.38 -22.80 -5.75
N GLY A 372 -8.28 -22.60 -4.44
CA GLY A 372 -7.09 -22.98 -3.68
C GLY A 372 -7.00 -24.49 -3.48
N ILE A 373 -5.83 -24.95 -3.02
CA ILE A 373 -5.58 -26.34 -2.61
C ILE A 373 -6.52 -26.83 -1.49
N ASP A 374 -7.12 -25.88 -0.75
CA ASP A 374 -8.14 -26.13 0.27
C ASP A 374 -9.57 -26.22 -0.31
N GLY A 375 -9.71 -26.24 -1.64
CA GLY A 375 -10.99 -26.26 -2.35
C GLY A 375 -11.74 -24.93 -2.34
N ARG A 376 -11.23 -23.88 -1.68
CA ARG A 376 -11.92 -22.59 -1.50
C ARG A 376 -11.60 -21.65 -2.65
N ARG A 377 -12.62 -20.96 -3.18
CA ARG A 377 -12.42 -19.91 -4.18
C ARG A 377 -11.85 -18.66 -3.52
N ARG A 378 -10.80 -18.10 -4.12
CA ARG A 378 -10.06 -16.93 -3.63
C ARG A 378 -9.72 -16.01 -4.79
N ASP A 379 -9.67 -14.72 -4.50
CA ASP A 379 -9.33 -13.68 -5.47
C ASP A 379 -7.86 -13.31 -5.31
N PHE A 380 -7.16 -13.13 -6.42
CA PHE A 380 -5.75 -12.76 -6.44
C PHE A 380 -5.54 -11.57 -7.35
N TYR A 381 -4.58 -10.73 -7.00
CA TYR A 381 -3.92 -9.86 -7.97
C TYR A 381 -2.48 -10.35 -8.21
N VAL A 382 -2.00 -10.14 -9.41
CA VAL A 382 -0.71 -10.61 -9.92
C VAL A 382 0.10 -9.40 -10.36
N ARG A 383 1.40 -9.42 -10.07
CA ARG A 383 2.37 -8.40 -10.51
C ARG A 383 3.77 -8.98 -10.60
N GLN A 384 4.70 -8.30 -11.24
CA GLN A 384 6.11 -8.67 -11.20
C GLN A 384 6.67 -8.59 -9.76
N LEU A 385 7.45 -9.59 -9.37
CA LEU A 385 8.18 -9.64 -8.11
C LEU A 385 9.56 -9.00 -8.31
N ARG A 386 9.93 -8.05 -7.43
CA ARG A 386 11.29 -7.46 -7.38
C ARG A 386 11.72 -6.85 -8.73
N ASP A 387 10.97 -5.84 -9.16
CA ASP A 387 11.40 -4.92 -10.21
C ASP A 387 11.70 -3.54 -9.62
N TRP A 388 13.00 -3.23 -9.49
CA TRP A 388 13.58 -2.01 -8.91
C TRP A 388 12.83 -1.43 -7.71
N LYS A 389 13.27 -1.76 -6.50
CA LYS A 389 12.59 -1.31 -5.28
C LYS A 389 13.54 -0.68 -4.27
N GLY A 390 13.27 0.58 -3.92
CA GLY A 390 14.00 1.31 -2.88
C GLY A 390 13.08 1.64 -1.69
N ILE A 391 13.27 0.95 -0.56
CA ILE A 391 12.50 1.19 0.67
C ILE A 391 13.28 2.17 1.57
N ALA A 392 12.58 3.17 2.10
CA ALA A 392 13.13 4.06 3.11
C ALA A 392 13.42 3.32 4.44
N VAL A 393 14.54 3.62 5.07
CA VAL A 393 14.91 3.10 6.41
C VAL A 393 14.63 4.20 7.44
N ALA A 394 13.39 4.24 7.92
CA ALA A 394 12.86 5.31 8.76
C ALA A 394 13.68 5.49 10.06
N GLU A 395 14.17 4.39 10.62
CA GLU A 395 14.93 4.30 11.87
C GLU A 395 16.24 5.10 11.84
N THR A 396 16.73 5.44 10.65
CA THR A 396 17.98 6.15 10.46
C THR A 396 17.80 7.58 9.98
N MET A 397 16.55 8.07 9.94
CA MET A 397 16.25 9.42 9.48
C MET A 397 16.40 10.43 10.63
N SER A 398 17.02 11.58 10.34
CA SER A 398 16.91 12.77 11.18
C SER A 398 15.52 13.43 11.04
N PRO A 399 15.13 14.34 11.94
CA PRO A 399 13.87 15.08 11.82
C PRO A 399 13.72 15.79 10.47
N GLN A 400 14.79 16.42 9.97
CA GLN A 400 14.79 17.12 8.69
C GLN A 400 14.61 16.15 7.51
N GLN A 401 15.30 15.00 7.53
CA GLN A 401 15.15 13.98 6.50
C GLN A 401 13.73 13.40 6.47
N MET A 402 13.16 13.11 7.65
CA MET A 402 11.80 12.59 7.75
C MET A 402 10.76 13.62 7.31
N ALA A 403 10.98 14.91 7.56
CA ALA A 403 10.12 15.99 7.08
C ALA A 403 10.11 16.05 5.54
N LEU A 404 11.28 16.01 4.89
CA LEU A 404 11.39 15.98 3.42
C LEU A 404 10.74 14.72 2.81
N PHE A 405 10.96 13.56 3.45
CA PHE A 405 10.28 12.33 3.04
C PHE A 405 8.76 12.42 3.21
N GLY A 406 8.29 13.03 4.31
CA GLY A 406 6.89 13.33 4.56
C GLY A 406 6.29 14.24 3.49
N GLU A 407 7.02 15.27 3.05
CA GLU A 407 6.61 16.14 1.94
C GLU A 407 6.39 15.36 0.64
N LEU A 408 7.29 14.42 0.32
CA LEU A 408 7.16 13.54 -0.84
C LEU A 408 5.94 12.62 -0.71
N CYS A 409 5.72 12.03 0.46
CA CYS A 409 4.54 11.20 0.72
C CYS A 409 3.24 12.01 0.55
N GLY A 410 3.19 13.22 1.13
CA GLY A 410 2.04 14.13 1.02
C GLY A 410 1.75 14.56 -0.41
N ALA A 411 2.79 14.90 -1.19
CA ALA A 411 2.66 15.26 -2.60
C ALA A 411 2.13 14.08 -3.44
N THR A 412 2.66 12.89 -3.20
CA THR A 412 2.28 11.65 -3.89
C THR A 412 0.84 11.28 -3.60
N LEU A 413 0.43 11.33 -2.33
CA LEU A 413 -0.95 11.07 -1.92
C LEU A 413 -1.92 12.11 -2.50
N ALA A 414 -1.54 13.39 -2.54
CA ALA A 414 -2.35 14.42 -3.18
C ALA A 414 -2.57 14.15 -4.66
N ARG A 415 -1.55 13.69 -5.39
CA ARG A 415 -1.67 13.32 -6.80
C ARG A 415 -2.60 12.13 -6.98
N ALA A 416 -2.47 11.10 -6.15
CA ALA A 416 -3.34 9.91 -6.18
C ALA A 416 -4.82 10.27 -5.93
N HIS A 417 -5.10 11.13 -4.93
CA HIS A 417 -6.45 11.63 -4.68
C HIS A 417 -6.94 12.58 -5.78
N ALA A 418 -6.06 13.37 -6.40
CA ALA A 418 -6.45 14.30 -7.45
C ALA A 418 -6.85 13.60 -8.77
N ARG A 419 -6.31 12.41 -9.03
CA ARG A 419 -6.67 11.56 -10.18
C ARG A 419 -8.01 10.83 -9.99
N SER A 420 -8.38 10.55 -8.74
CA SER A 420 -9.52 9.68 -8.41
C SER A 420 -10.72 10.39 -7.77
N GLY A 421 -10.51 11.54 -7.13
CA GLY A 421 -11.54 12.30 -6.41
C GLY A 421 -11.75 13.71 -6.96
N ASP A 422 -12.64 14.47 -6.31
CA ASP A 422 -12.89 15.87 -6.68
C ASP A 422 -11.78 16.79 -6.15
N ARG A 423 -10.66 16.87 -6.89
CA ARG A 423 -9.51 17.72 -6.55
C ARG A 423 -9.86 19.19 -6.30
N ILE A 424 -10.86 19.73 -7.02
CA ILE A 424 -11.29 21.13 -6.88
C ILE A 424 -12.04 21.31 -5.56
N ALA A 425 -12.95 20.41 -5.23
CA ALA A 425 -13.65 20.45 -3.94
C ALA A 425 -12.68 20.24 -2.77
N ILE A 426 -11.76 19.27 -2.85
CA ILE A 426 -10.75 19.03 -1.80
C ILE A 426 -9.86 20.27 -1.64
N ALA A 427 -9.33 20.85 -2.72
CA ALA A 427 -8.52 22.06 -2.66
C ALA A 427 -9.28 23.26 -2.08
N ALA A 428 -10.55 23.42 -2.47
CA ALA A 428 -11.40 24.50 -1.99
C ALA A 428 -11.77 24.32 -0.52
N TYR A 429 -11.96 23.09 -0.05
CA TYR A 429 -12.12 22.74 1.36
C TYR A 429 -10.86 23.08 2.17
N LEU A 430 -9.70 22.60 1.72
CA LEU A 430 -8.43 22.80 2.40
C LEU A 430 -8.04 24.29 2.50
N GLY A 431 -8.24 25.07 1.43
CA GLY A 431 -7.93 26.50 1.40
C GLY A 431 -6.43 26.81 1.53
N GLY A 432 -6.09 28.09 1.72
CA GLY A 432 -4.68 28.54 1.77
C GLY A 432 -4.04 28.50 3.17
N SER A 433 -4.84 28.51 4.24
CA SER A 433 -4.32 28.51 5.62
C SER A 433 -3.91 27.12 6.09
N ASP A 434 -2.98 27.06 7.02
CA ASP A 434 -2.41 25.86 7.66
C ASP A 434 -3.27 25.25 8.78
N VAL A 435 -4.54 25.67 8.94
CA VAL A 435 -5.45 25.17 9.99
C VAL A 435 -5.58 23.65 9.97
N PHE A 436 -5.72 23.05 8.77
CA PHE A 436 -5.80 21.60 8.62
C PHE A 436 -4.45 20.95 8.97
N ASP A 437 -3.34 21.52 8.51
CA ASP A 437 -1.99 21.03 8.79
C ASP A 437 -1.71 20.96 10.30
N ARG A 438 -2.11 21.99 11.06
CA ARG A 438 -2.00 22.00 12.53
C ARG A 438 -2.95 21.01 13.21
N ALA A 439 -4.17 20.88 12.70
CA ALA A 439 -5.13 19.92 13.20
C ALA A 439 -4.59 18.48 13.08
N LEU A 440 -4.05 18.12 11.91
CA LEU A 440 -3.52 16.78 11.67
C LEU A 440 -2.27 16.49 12.50
N ALA A 441 -1.44 17.49 12.82
CA ALA A 441 -0.35 17.31 13.78
C ALA A 441 -0.84 16.96 15.19
N THR A 442 -1.97 17.55 15.62
CA THR A 442 -2.58 17.24 16.92
C THR A 442 -3.21 15.85 16.91
N PHE A 443 -4.01 15.56 15.88
CA PHE A 443 -4.64 14.25 15.70
C PHE A 443 -3.61 13.12 15.67
N ALA A 444 -2.50 13.32 14.96
CA ALA A 444 -1.47 12.31 14.82
C ALA A 444 -0.79 11.94 16.15
N GLU A 445 -0.63 12.90 17.08
CA GLU A 445 -0.14 12.61 18.43
C GLU A 445 -1.18 11.84 19.26
N LEU A 446 -2.44 12.28 19.25
CA LEU A 446 -3.52 11.58 19.98
C LEU A 446 -3.72 10.15 19.47
N TYR A 447 -3.62 9.96 18.15
CA TYR A 447 -3.76 8.63 17.57
C TYR A 447 -2.51 7.77 17.79
N ALA A 448 -1.32 8.36 17.86
CA ALA A 448 -0.12 7.63 18.26
C ALA A 448 -0.24 7.10 19.69
N ASP A 449 -0.79 7.88 20.62
CA ASP A 449 -1.10 7.42 21.98
C ASP A 449 -2.08 6.24 21.99
N GLN A 450 -3.12 6.29 21.14
CA GLN A 450 -4.06 5.18 21.03
C GLN A 450 -3.40 3.93 20.44
N ASN A 451 -2.58 4.09 19.40
CA ASN A 451 -1.87 2.97 18.78
C ASN A 451 -0.88 2.31 19.74
N GLU A 452 -0.21 3.07 20.60
CA GLU A 452 0.66 2.51 21.65
C GLU A 452 -0.14 1.68 22.67
N LYS A 453 -1.34 2.13 23.06
CA LYS A 453 -2.24 1.34 23.91
C LYS A 453 -2.72 0.06 23.22
N ASP A 454 -3.05 0.14 21.93
CA ASP A 454 -3.49 -1.02 21.16
C ASP A 454 -2.36 -2.04 20.96
N HIS A 455 -1.13 -1.55 20.73
CA HIS A 455 0.06 -2.38 20.65
C HIS A 455 0.34 -3.06 22.00
N GLN A 456 0.23 -2.32 23.12
CA GLN A 456 0.38 -2.90 24.44
C GLN A 456 -0.68 -3.97 24.71
N ALA A 457 -1.94 -3.76 24.30
CA ALA A 457 -2.99 -4.78 24.42
C ALA A 457 -2.66 -6.07 23.65
N LEU A 458 -2.01 -5.99 22.48
CA LEU A 458 -1.49 -7.17 21.79
C LEU A 458 -0.36 -7.85 22.57
N VAL A 459 0.58 -7.09 23.12
CA VAL A 459 1.68 -7.62 23.93
C VAL A 459 1.13 -8.34 25.16
N ASP A 460 0.21 -7.72 25.90
CA ASP A 460 -0.44 -8.30 27.07
C ASP A 460 -1.21 -9.58 26.70
N ALA A 461 -1.89 -9.60 25.54
CA ALA A 461 -2.57 -10.79 25.05
C ALA A 461 -1.62 -11.95 24.70
N ILE A 462 -0.42 -11.65 24.21
CA ILE A 462 0.64 -12.66 23.97
C ILE A 462 1.14 -13.20 25.31
N GLU A 463 1.45 -12.33 26.28
CA GLU A 463 1.93 -12.73 27.61
C GLU A 463 0.90 -13.56 28.39
N ALA A 464 -0.38 -13.23 28.25
CA ALA A 464 -1.50 -13.98 28.83
C ALA A 464 -1.81 -15.30 28.09
N GLY A 465 -1.14 -15.58 26.97
CA GLY A 465 -1.40 -16.78 26.15
C GLY A 465 -2.72 -16.76 25.39
N ARG A 466 -3.38 -15.60 25.26
CA ARG A 466 -4.61 -15.44 24.48
C ARG A 466 -4.33 -15.65 22.98
N VAL A 467 -3.20 -15.15 22.50
CA VAL A 467 -2.77 -15.30 21.10
C VAL A 467 -1.32 -15.81 21.01
N PRO A 468 -0.98 -16.70 20.05
CA PRO A 468 0.36 -17.24 19.92
C PRO A 468 1.30 -16.28 19.19
N ALA A 469 2.57 -16.17 19.58
CA ALA A 469 3.56 -15.38 18.87
C ALA A 469 4.88 -16.14 18.69
N GLU A 470 5.49 -16.00 17.52
CA GLU A 470 6.80 -16.56 17.19
C GLU A 470 7.72 -15.48 16.64
N ALA A 471 8.99 -15.50 17.06
CA ALA A 471 10.02 -14.71 16.43
C ALA A 471 10.26 -15.24 15.01
N ALA A 472 10.37 -14.33 14.04
CA ALA A 472 10.48 -14.63 12.63
C ALA A 472 11.88 -14.38 12.09
#